data_AF-A0A7D5LAU1-F1
#
_entry.id   AF-A0A7D5LAU1-F1
#
_cell.length_a   1.000
_cell.length_b   1.000
_cell.length_c   1.000
_cell.angle_alpha   90.00
_cell.angle_beta   90.00
_cell.angle_gamma   90.00
#
_symmetry.space_group_name_H-M   'P 1'
#
loop_
_entity.id
_entity.type
_entity.pdbx_description
1 polymer ?
#
loop_
_entity_poly.entity_id
_entity_poly.type
_entity_poly.pdbx_seq_one_letter_code
_entity_poly.pdbx_strand_id
1 'polypeptide(L)' 'MTDGPVYHVVCRECPTESLRDSSNAAEDLATTHAADTDHSVAVGRIE' A
#
# COMPACT_ATOMS: atom_id res chain seq x y z
N MET A 1 -1.14 -20.30 -9.21
CA MET A 1 -0.22 -20.11 -8.08
C MET A 1 0.52 -18.83 -8.38
N THR A 2 -0.04 -17.69 -8.02
CA THR A 2 0.68 -16.43 -8.23
C THR A 2 1.54 -16.23 -7.00
N ASP A 3 2.68 -16.92 -6.96
CA ASP A 3 3.75 -16.71 -5.98
C ASP A 3 4.60 -15.52 -6.45
N GLY A 4 3.92 -14.40 -6.68
CA GLY A 4 4.54 -13.12 -7.01
C GLY A 4 4.54 -12.26 -5.75
N PRO A 5 5.50 -11.34 -5.59
CA PRO A 5 5.57 -10.50 -4.40
C PRO A 5 4.28 -9.69 -4.25
N VAL A 6 3.57 -9.90 -3.14
CA VAL A 6 2.39 -9.11 -2.78
C VAL A 6 2.84 -7.99 -1.86
N TYR A 7 2.34 -6.79 -2.08
CA TYR A 7 2.64 -5.59 -1.31
C TYR A 7 1.36 -5.17 -0.59
N HIS A 8 1.45 -5.03 0.72
CA HIS A 8 0.38 -4.55 1.57
C HIS A 8 0.59 -3.08 1.90
N VAL A 9 -0.40 -2.28 1.54
CA VAL A 9 -0.49 -0.86 1.82
C VAL A 9 -1.51 -0.69 2.94
N VAL A 10 -1.10 -0.08 4.05
CA VAL A 10 -1.98 0.18 5.19
C VAL A 10 -1.88 1.65 5.60
N CYS A 11 -3.03 2.31 5.73
CA CYS A 11 -3.10 3.60 6.39
C CYS A 11 -3.21 3.39 7.90
N ARG A 12 -2.46 4.18 8.68
CA ARG A 12 -2.46 4.09 10.16
C ARG A 12 -3.53 4.95 10.81
N GLU A 13 -4.19 5.79 10.04
CA GLU A 13 -5.12 6.80 10.55
C GLU A 13 -6.56 6.58 10.11
N CYS A 14 -6.76 5.77 9.07
CA CYS A 14 -8.07 5.38 8.58
C CYS A 14 -8.10 3.87 8.25
N PRO A 15 -9.29 3.25 8.12
CA PRO A 15 -9.40 1.81 7.87
C PRO A 15 -9.07 1.40 6.42
N THR A 16 -8.23 2.19 5.74
CA THR A 16 -7.82 1.92 4.36
C THR A 16 -6.67 0.92 4.36
N GLU A 17 -6.92 -0.25 3.79
CA GLU A 17 -5.91 -1.29 3.53
C GLU A 17 -6.08 -1.84 2.11
N SER A 18 -4.98 -2.22 1.46
CA SER A 18 -5.01 -2.73 0.09
C SER A 18 -3.80 -3.62 -0.21
N LEU A 19 -4.03 -4.66 -1.01
CA LEU A 19 -3.00 -5.55 -1.53
C LEU A 19 -2.73 -5.22 -3.00
N ARG A 20 -1.45 -5.15 -3.37
CA ARG A 20 -0.97 -4.89 -4.74
C ARG A 20 0.06 -5.93 -5.13
N ASP A 21 -0.01 -6.40 -6.35
CA ASP A 21 0.96 -7.35 -6.94
C ASP A 21 2.27 -6.69 -7.42
N SER A 22 2.41 -5.36 -7.25
CA SER A 22 3.53 -4.57 -7.77
C SER A 22 3.96 -3.49 -6.76
N SER A 23 5.28 -3.36 -6.50
CA SER A 23 5.83 -2.32 -5.61
C SER A 23 5.41 -0.93 -6.05
N ASN A 24 5.54 -0.66 -7.36
CA ASN A 24 5.20 0.64 -7.93
C ASN A 24 3.72 1.00 -7.71
N ALA A 25 2.82 0.02 -7.83
CA ALA A 25 1.39 0.25 -7.58
C ALA A 25 1.08 0.46 -6.09
N ALA A 26 1.86 -0.16 -5.20
CA ALA A 26 1.74 0.03 -3.75
C ALA A 26 2.24 1.42 -3.32
N GLU A 27 3.39 1.85 -3.86
CA GLU A 27 3.98 3.16 -3.59
C GLU A 27 3.15 4.31 -4.17
N ASP A 28 2.59 4.13 -5.37
CA ASP A 28 1.68 5.10 -5.99
C ASP A 28 0.43 5.31 -5.12
N LEU A 29 -0.22 4.21 -4.70
CA LEU A 29 -1.38 4.28 -3.81
C LEU A 29 -1.04 4.96 -2.48
N ALA A 30 0.09 4.61 -1.87
CA ALA A 30 0.51 5.20 -0.60
C ALA A 30 0.78 6.70 -0.74
N THR A 31 1.47 7.10 -1.80
CA THR A 31 1.79 8.50 -2.09
C THR A 31 0.54 9.31 -2.37
N THR A 32 -0.36 8.82 -3.22
CA THR A 32 -1.63 9.48 -3.52
C THR A 32 -2.49 9.62 -2.29
N HIS A 33 -2.61 8.57 -1.47
CA HIS A 33 -3.41 8.64 -0.25
C HIS A 33 -2.83 9.62 0.76
N ALA A 34 -1.52 9.57 1.01
CA ALA A 34 -0.84 10.50 1.90
C ALA A 34 -0.97 11.96 1.41
N ALA A 35 -0.89 12.19 0.10
CA ALA A 35 -1.04 13.53 -0.47
C ALA A 35 -2.47 14.10 -0.36
N ASP A 36 -3.50 13.25 -0.50
CA ASP A 36 -4.90 13.66 -0.46
C ASP A 36 -5.41 13.87 0.98
N THR A 37 -4.90 13.06 1.91
CA THR A 37 -5.44 12.97 3.28
C THR A 37 -4.49 13.47 4.37
N ASP A 38 -3.24 13.75 4.04
CA ASP A 38 -2.14 14.02 4.98
C ASP A 38 -1.88 12.85 5.97
N HIS A 39 -2.40 11.64 5.67
CA HIS A 39 -2.29 10.50 6.58
C HIS A 39 -0.95 9.76 6.47
N SER A 40 -0.58 9.11 7.57
CA SER A 40 0.53 8.16 7.59
C SER A 40 0.18 6.81 6.94
N VAL A 41 0.77 6.52 5.78
CA VAL A 41 0.62 5.26 5.04
C VAL A 41 1.92 4.44 5.08
N ALA A 42 1.82 3.15 5.36
CA ALA A 42 2.93 2.21 5.35
C ALA A 42 2.76 1.17 4.24
N VAL A 43 3.88 0.82 3.60
CA VAL A 43 3.95 -0.23 2.56
C VAL A 43 4.87 -1.34 3.04
N GLY A 44 4.41 -2.59 2.98
CA GLY A 44 5.19 -3.76 3.34
C GLY A 44 5.07 -4.86 2.27
N ARG A 45 6.18 -5.51 1.93
CA ARG A 45 6.17 -6.68 1.06
C ARG A 45 5.82 -7.94 1.87
N ILE A 46 4.97 -8.78 1.31
CA ILE A 46 4.54 -10.08 1.82
C ILE A 46 5.07 -11.17 0.87
N GLU A 47 5.66 -12.20 1.46
CA GLU A 47 6.13 -13.44 0.81
C GLU A 47 5.21 -14.60 1.15
#